data_AF-A0A3S4XSF5-F1
#
_entry.id   AF-A0A3S4XSF5-F1
#
_cell.length_a   1.000
_cell.length_b   1.000
_cell.length_c   1.000
_cell.angle_alpha   90.00
_cell.angle_beta   90.00
_cell.angle_gamma   90.00
#
_symmetry.space_group_name_H-M   'P 1'
#
loop_
_entity.id
_entity.type
_entity.pdbx_description
1 polymer ?
#
loop_
_entity_poly.entity_id
_entity_poly.type
_entity_poly.pdbx_seq_one_letter_code
_entity_poly.pdbx_strand_id
1 'polypeptide(L)'
;MNTINDKILNQVLHQILVSEHLGYIELAVLGAEHWDIVLGKMKAHQGLEIRELKVENEALGVLSWQAGLPCPDPRMMQNLAQMLARALYFHKNQRQQEQLLLMEERSIIARELHDSLAQVLSFLQIQLTLLKYNLKKMMKRLNRKVLPLLPVLNKHFLAVMCSCVSCSRPFV
;
A
#
# COMPACT_ATOMS: atom_id res chain seq x y z
N MET A 1 -12.60 -17.41 6.84
CA MET A 1 -13.07 -16.45 7.85
C MET A 1 -14.44 -15.95 7.42
N ASN A 2 -15.44 -15.98 8.31
CA ASN A 2 -16.82 -15.61 7.99
C ASN A 2 -16.91 -14.12 7.66
N THR A 3 -16.91 -13.78 6.37
CA THR A 3 -17.29 -12.45 5.94
C THR A 3 -18.81 -12.33 6.10
N ILE A 4 -19.25 -11.53 7.06
CA ILE A 4 -20.66 -11.16 7.11
C ILE A 4 -20.95 -10.44 5.80
N ASN A 5 -21.96 -10.95 5.08
CA ASN A 5 -22.32 -10.49 3.76
C ASN A 5 -23.76 -9.96 3.80
N ASP A 6 -24.04 -8.96 2.98
CA ASP A 6 -25.36 -8.36 2.79
C ASP A 6 -26.44 -9.43 2.56
N LYS A 7 -26.14 -10.44 1.74
CA LYS A 7 -27.03 -11.57 1.43
C LYS A 7 -27.36 -12.44 2.64
N ILE A 8 -26.37 -12.74 3.48
CA ILE A 8 -26.56 -13.58 4.66
C ILE A 8 -27.40 -12.81 5.68
N LEU A 9 -27.10 -11.53 5.86
CA LEU A 9 -27.84 -10.65 6.76
C LEU A 9 -29.30 -10.50 6.31
N ASN A 10 -29.52 -10.30 5.01
CA ASN A 10 -30.85 -10.25 4.42
C ASN A 10 -31.60 -11.57 4.61
N GLN A 11 -30.96 -12.72 4.35
CA GLN A 11 -31.57 -14.03 4.55
C GLN A 11 -31.96 -14.28 6.01
N VAL A 12 -31.09 -13.91 6.96
CA VAL A 12 -31.37 -14.02 8.40
C VAL A 12 -32.56 -13.14 8.78
N LEU A 13 -32.55 -11.86 8.41
CA LEU A 13 -33.65 -10.94 8.71
C LEU A 13 -34.96 -11.35 8.03
N HIS A 14 -34.91 -11.89 6.82
CA HIS A 14 -36.07 -12.44 6.13
C HIS A 14 -36.64 -13.66 6.88
N GLN A 15 -35.77 -14.57 7.34
CA GLN A 15 -36.19 -15.73 8.12
C GLN A 15 -36.88 -15.30 9.42
N ILE A 16 -36.33 -14.30 10.10
CA ILE A 16 -36.93 -13.72 11.31
C ILE A 16 -38.28 -13.07 11.00
N LEU A 17 -38.36 -12.29 9.92
CA LEU A 17 -39.61 -11.65 9.52
C LEU A 17 -40.73 -12.67 9.30
N VAL A 18 -40.41 -13.81 8.68
CA VAL A 18 -41.37 -14.90 8.47
C VAL A 18 -41.67 -15.67 9.76
N SER A 19 -40.67 -16.01 10.58
CA SER A 19 -40.86 -16.84 11.78
C SER A 19 -41.58 -16.08 12.91
N GLU A 20 -41.25 -14.80 13.09
CA GLU A 20 -41.79 -13.94 14.14
C GLU A 20 -43.00 -13.12 13.68
N HIS A 21 -43.52 -13.40 12.47
CA HIS A 21 -44.70 -12.74 11.89
C HIS A 21 -44.58 -11.21 11.87
N LEU A 22 -43.38 -10.67 11.63
CA LEU A 22 -43.16 -9.22 11.62
C LEU A 22 -43.80 -8.59 10.38
N GLY A 23 -44.45 -7.44 10.55
CA GLY A 23 -44.98 -6.67 9.42
C GLY A 23 -43.89 -5.89 8.67
N TYR A 24 -42.84 -5.53 9.40
CA TYR A 24 -41.74 -4.69 8.96
C TYR A 24 -40.51 -4.88 9.85
N ILE A 25 -39.33 -4.89 9.25
CA ILE A 25 -38.04 -4.83 9.94
C ILE A 25 -37.06 -4.03 9.10
N GLU A 26 -36.33 -3.14 9.75
CA GLU A 26 -35.31 -2.29 9.16
C GLU A 26 -34.06 -2.35 10.03
N LEU A 27 -32.93 -2.60 9.37
CA LEU A 27 -31.61 -2.53 9.96
C LEU A 27 -30.87 -1.38 9.28
N ALA A 28 -30.49 -0.37 10.05
CA ALA A 28 -29.66 0.74 9.61
C ALA A 28 -28.28 0.63 10.28
N VAL A 29 -27.20 0.52 9.50
CA VAL A 29 -25.83 0.33 10.00
C VAL A 29 -25.05 1.64 9.86
N LEU A 30 -24.52 2.14 10.96
CA LEU A 30 -23.76 3.40 10.98
C LEU A 30 -22.43 3.24 10.23
N GLY A 31 -22.24 4.06 9.19
CA GLY A 31 -21.02 4.07 8.39
C GLY A 31 -20.92 2.96 7.35
N ALA A 32 -22.01 2.23 7.08
CA ALA A 32 -22.03 1.10 6.16
C ALA A 32 -23.37 0.98 5.40
N GLU A 33 -23.80 2.03 4.69
CA GLU A 33 -25.11 2.12 3.99
C GLU A 33 -25.46 0.90 3.13
N HIS A 34 -24.47 0.24 2.53
CA HIS A 34 -24.66 -0.99 1.74
C HIS A 34 -25.20 -2.19 2.55
N TRP A 35 -25.24 -2.11 3.88
CA TRP A 35 -25.78 -3.13 4.79
C TRP A 35 -27.13 -2.72 5.37
N ASP A 36 -27.64 -1.56 4.96
CA ASP A 36 -28.99 -1.14 5.32
C ASP A 36 -29.99 -2.06 4.64
N ILE A 37 -30.82 -2.70 5.44
CA ILE A 37 -31.78 -3.70 4.98
C ILE A 37 -33.15 -3.30 5.46
N VAL A 38 -34.07 -3.15 4.52
CA VAL A 38 -35.48 -2.88 4.78
C VAL A 38 -36.29 -4.04 4.24
N LEU A 39 -37.08 -4.68 5.11
CA LEU A 39 -37.94 -5.79 4.75
C LEU A 39 -39.37 -5.54 5.27
N GLY A 40 -40.35 -5.97 4.47
CA GLY A 40 -41.77 -5.78 4.79
C GLY A 40 -42.31 -4.40 4.39
N LYS A 41 -43.48 -4.05 4.93
CA LYS A 41 -44.18 -2.79 4.61
C LYS A 41 -44.57 -2.11 5.91
N MET A 42 -44.09 -0.89 6.11
CA MET A 42 -44.43 -0.09 7.28
C MET A 42 -45.94 0.20 7.29
N LYS A 43 -46.60 -0.15 8.40
CA LYS A 43 -48.02 0.11 8.65
C LYS A 43 -48.14 1.33 9.56
N ALA A 44 -48.80 2.39 9.09
CA ALA A 44 -48.95 3.66 9.82
C ALA A 44 -49.70 3.55 11.16
N HIS A 45 -50.42 2.45 11.39
CA HIS A 45 -51.27 2.19 12.56
C HIS A 45 -50.63 1.22 13.58
N GLN A 46 -49.39 0.77 13.33
CA GLN A 46 -48.64 -0.09 14.25
C GLN A 46 -47.44 0.67 14.82
N GLY A 47 -47.17 0.45 16.11
CA GLY A 47 -45.99 1.02 16.78
C GLY A 47 -44.70 0.51 16.15
N LEU A 48 -43.76 1.42 15.91
CA LEU A 48 -42.40 1.09 15.49
C LEU A 48 -41.53 0.96 16.73
N GLU A 49 -41.06 -0.25 16.99
CA GLU A 49 -40.09 -0.52 18.05
C GLU A 49 -38.69 -0.26 17.49
N ILE A 50 -37.88 0.50 18.23
CA ILE A 50 -36.54 0.89 17.80
C ILE A 50 -35.54 0.43 18.87
N ARG A 51 -34.48 -0.25 18.42
CA ARG A 51 -33.41 -0.73 19.29
C ARG A 51 -32.05 -0.36 18.74
N GLU A 52 -31.30 0.37 19.54
CA GLU A 52 -29.89 0.66 19.25
C GLU A 52 -29.05 -0.62 19.30
N LEU A 53 -28.22 -0.80 18.27
CA LEU A 53 -27.19 -1.83 18.20
C LEU A 53 -25.89 -1.20 18.69
N LYS A 54 -25.53 -1.49 19.94
CA LYS A 54 -24.30 -1.00 20.55
C LYS A 54 -23.54 -2.08 21.30
N VAL A 55 -22.21 -2.00 21.23
CA VAL A 55 -21.27 -2.86 21.97
C VAL A 55 -20.28 -1.94 22.67
N GLU A 56 -20.04 -2.14 23.97
CA GLU A 56 -19.02 -1.41 24.74
C GLU A 56 -19.09 0.13 24.59
N ASN A 57 -20.32 0.67 24.50
CA ASN A 57 -20.62 2.09 24.32
C ASN A 57 -20.37 2.66 22.90
N GLU A 58 -20.06 1.81 21.93
CA GLU A 58 -19.97 2.15 20.52
C GLU A 58 -21.30 1.85 19.81
N ALA A 59 -21.89 2.89 19.18
CA ALA A 59 -23.09 2.73 18.36
C ALA A 59 -22.72 2.23 16.96
N LEU A 60 -23.27 1.07 16.59
CA LEU A 60 -23.00 0.39 15.32
C LEU A 60 -24.17 0.50 14.35
N GLY A 61 -25.37 0.77 14.85
CA GLY A 61 -26.57 0.85 14.05
C GLY A 61 -27.84 0.87 14.87
N VAL A 62 -28.97 0.78 14.19
CA VAL A 62 -30.31 0.76 14.75
C VAL A 62 -31.10 -0.34 14.07
N LEU A 63 -31.81 -1.13 14.87
CA LEU A 63 -32.80 -2.10 14.40
C LEU A 63 -34.19 -1.60 14.75
N SER A 64 -35.03 -1.44 13.74
CA SER A 64 -36.41 -0.99 13.87
C SER A 64 -37.36 -2.10 13.40
N TRP A 65 -38.45 -2.38 14.10
CA TRP A 65 -39.43 -3.38 13.66
C TRP A 65 -40.86 -3.03 14.04
N GLN A 66 -41.81 -3.57 13.30
CA GLN A 66 -43.23 -3.54 13.66
C GLN A 66 -43.74 -4.96 13.91
N ALA A 67 -44.19 -5.21 15.13
CA ALA A 67 -44.76 -6.48 15.53
C ALA A 67 -46.04 -6.79 14.75
N GLY A 68 -46.16 -8.02 14.24
CA GLY A 68 -47.43 -8.56 13.78
C GLY A 68 -48.20 -9.25 14.90
N LEU A 69 -49.26 -9.98 14.51
CA LEU A 69 -50.03 -10.84 15.40
C LEU A 69 -49.82 -12.29 14.94
N PRO A 70 -49.40 -13.22 15.83
CA PRO A 70 -49.03 -12.99 17.23
C PRO A 70 -47.77 -12.12 17.39
N CYS A 71 -47.66 -11.41 18.52
CA CYS A 71 -46.51 -10.54 18.78
C CYS A 71 -45.23 -11.36 19.04
N PRO A 72 -44.07 -10.89 18.56
CA PRO A 72 -42.79 -11.58 18.76
C PRO A 72 -42.39 -11.60 20.25
N ASP A 73 -41.64 -12.61 20.67
CA ASP A 73 -41.08 -12.65 22.03
C ASP A 73 -40.06 -11.52 22.21
N PRO A 74 -40.25 -10.60 23.18
CA PRO A 74 -39.31 -9.52 23.46
C PRO A 74 -37.88 -9.99 23.71
N ARG A 75 -37.72 -11.18 24.34
CA ARG A 75 -36.38 -11.74 24.62
C ARG A 75 -35.68 -12.17 23.35
N MET A 76 -36.42 -12.72 22.40
CA MET A 76 -35.89 -13.16 21.11
C MET A 76 -35.40 -11.95 20.30
N MET A 77 -36.20 -10.87 20.23
CA MET A 77 -35.79 -9.61 19.59
C MET A 77 -34.60 -8.96 20.28
N GLN A 78 -34.52 -9.00 21.62
CA GLN A 78 -33.37 -8.51 22.36
C GLN A 78 -32.10 -9.31 22.05
N ASN A 79 -32.18 -10.63 22.03
CA ASN A 79 -31.05 -11.50 21.69
C ASN A 79 -30.58 -11.26 20.26
N LEU A 80 -31.51 -11.12 19.32
CA LEU A 80 -31.23 -10.79 17.93
C LEU A 80 -30.49 -9.46 17.83
N ALA A 81 -30.97 -8.40 18.49
CA ALA A 81 -30.29 -7.11 18.49
C ALA A 81 -28.86 -7.23 19.07
N GLN A 82 -28.68 -7.98 20.16
CA GLN A 82 -27.36 -8.17 20.74
C GLN A 82 -26.43 -9.00 19.85
N MET A 83 -26.95 -10.02 19.15
CA MET A 83 -26.20 -10.81 18.19
C MET A 83 -25.77 -9.97 16.99
N LEU A 84 -26.68 -9.18 16.41
CA LEU A 84 -26.37 -8.27 15.31
C LEU A 84 -25.32 -7.24 15.73
N ALA A 85 -25.47 -6.62 16.91
CA ALA A 85 -24.50 -5.66 17.42
C ALA A 85 -23.10 -6.27 17.53
N ARG A 86 -22.98 -7.47 18.12
CA ARG A 86 -21.69 -8.18 18.23
C ARG A 86 -21.12 -8.54 16.86
N ALA A 87 -21.96 -9.04 15.95
CA ALA A 87 -21.55 -9.44 14.61
C ALA A 87 -20.99 -8.24 13.81
N LEU A 88 -21.68 -7.09 13.87
CA LEU A 88 -21.23 -5.83 13.27
C LEU A 88 -19.90 -5.35 13.88
N TYR A 89 -19.79 -5.41 15.22
CA TYR A 89 -18.57 -5.03 15.95
C TYR A 89 -17.37 -5.87 15.51
N PHE A 90 -17.53 -7.20 15.47
CA PHE A 90 -16.47 -8.10 15.03
C PHE A 90 -16.06 -7.85 13.58
N HIS A 91 -17.01 -7.64 12.68
CA HIS A 91 -16.69 -7.34 11.28
C HIS A 91 -15.92 -6.02 11.14
N LYS A 92 -16.34 -4.97 11.86
CA LYS A 92 -15.64 -3.69 11.88
C LYS A 92 -14.21 -3.84 12.39
N ASN A 93 -14.03 -4.48 13.54
CA ASN A 93 -12.71 -4.69 14.14
C ASN A 93 -11.81 -5.55 13.27
N GLN A 94 -12.36 -6.59 12.64
CA GLN A 94 -11.62 -7.42 11.70
C GLN A 94 -11.13 -6.60 10.50
N ARG A 95 -11.99 -5.77 9.90
CA ARG A 95 -11.61 -4.88 8.79
C ARG A 95 -10.51 -3.90 9.19
N GLN A 96 -10.58 -3.35 10.40
CA GLN A 96 -9.55 -2.46 10.93
C GLN A 96 -8.22 -3.19 11.10
N GLN A 97 -8.23 -4.42 11.63
CA GLN A 97 -7.03 -5.25 11.76
C GLN A 97 -6.42 -5.60 10.40
N GLU A 98 -7.25 -5.98 9.42
CA GLU A 98 -6.79 -6.26 8.05
C GLU A 98 -6.14 -5.03 7.42
N GLN A 99 -6.71 -3.83 7.63
CA GLN A 99 -6.11 -2.58 7.15
C GLN A 99 -4.75 -2.30 7.80
N LEU A 100 -4.62 -2.50 9.11
CA LEU A 100 -3.35 -2.34 9.81
C LEU A 100 -2.28 -3.30 9.27
N LEU A 101 -2.64 -4.57 9.07
CA LEU A 101 -1.74 -5.58 8.51
C LEU A 101 -1.29 -5.22 7.09
N LEU A 102 -2.20 -4.76 6.24
CA LEU A 102 -1.87 -4.28 4.89
C LEU A 102 -0.93 -3.07 4.92
N MET A 103 -1.09 -2.16 5.89
CA MET A 103 -0.20 -1.01 6.06
C MET A 103 1.21 -1.47 6.48
N GLU A 104 1.31 -2.43 7.39
CA GLU A 104 2.58 -3.02 7.81
C GLU A 104 3.28 -3.70 6.63
N GLU A 105 2.57 -4.54 5.88
CA GLU A 105 3.10 -5.22 4.69
C GLU A 105 3.63 -4.22 3.66
N ARG A 106 2.84 -3.18 3.33
CA ARG A 106 3.26 -2.11 2.43
C ARG A 106 4.51 -1.39 2.91
N SER A 107 4.64 -1.17 4.22
CA SER A 107 5.84 -0.54 4.80
C SER A 107 7.06 -1.45 4.71
N ILE A 108 6.90 -2.76 4.89
CA ILE A 108 7.98 -3.75 4.78
C ILE A 108 8.47 -3.81 3.34
N ILE A 109 7.56 -3.99 2.38
CA ILE A 109 7.89 -4.03 0.94
C ILE A 109 8.62 -2.76 0.52
N ALA A 110 8.13 -1.58 0.93
CA ALA A 110 8.79 -0.31 0.60
C ALA A 110 10.22 -0.23 1.13
N ARG A 111 10.47 -0.73 2.36
CA ARG A 111 11.80 -0.78 2.96
C ARG A 111 12.72 -1.73 2.21
N GLU A 112 12.26 -2.94 1.92
CA GLU A 112 13.04 -3.94 1.17
C GLU A 112 13.39 -3.46 -0.24
N LEU A 113 12.43 -2.85 -0.94
CA LEU A 113 12.67 -2.24 -2.24
C LEU A 113 13.71 -1.12 -2.15
N HIS A 114 13.58 -0.21 -1.18
CA HIS A 114 14.55 0.85 -0.95
C HIS A 114 15.97 0.30 -0.68
N ASP A 115 16.09 -0.72 0.17
CA ASP A 115 17.37 -1.33 0.51
C ASP A 115 18.01 -2.04 -0.69
N SER A 116 17.21 -2.75 -1.51
CA SER A 116 17.69 -3.39 -2.74
C SER A 116 18.20 -2.36 -3.77
N LEU A 117 17.51 -1.22 -3.91
CA LEU A 117 17.94 -0.12 -4.78
C LEU A 117 19.24 0.50 -4.29
N ALA A 118 19.35 0.76 -2.98
CA ALA A 118 20.57 1.28 -2.36
C ALA A 118 21.76 0.33 -2.56
N GLN A 119 21.53 -0.99 -2.49
CA GLN A 119 22.54 -2.01 -2.75
C GLN A 119 23.05 -1.97 -4.19
N VAL A 120 22.15 -1.91 -5.18
CA VAL A 120 22.51 -1.82 -6.61
C VAL A 120 23.27 -0.52 -6.89
N LEU A 121 22.82 0.60 -6.33
CA LEU A 121 23.49 1.89 -6.51
C LEU A 121 24.90 1.89 -5.92
N SER A 122 25.07 1.34 -4.71
CA SER A 122 26.37 1.20 -4.05
C SER A 122 27.32 0.33 -4.87
N PHE A 123 26.83 -0.78 -5.41
CA PHE A 123 27.61 -1.64 -6.30
C PHE A 123 28.09 -0.91 -7.55
N LEU A 124 27.21 -0.14 -8.21
CA LEU A 124 27.57 0.66 -9.39
C LEU A 124 28.59 1.76 -9.05
N GLN A 125 28.45 2.42 -7.89
CA GLN A 125 29.42 3.42 -7.43
C GLN A 125 30.81 2.79 -7.21
N ILE A 126 30.88 1.60 -6.63
CA ILE A 126 32.13 0.85 -6.45
C ILE A 126 32.74 0.51 -7.82
N GLN A 127 31.95 -0.03 -8.75
CA GLN A 127 32.43 -0.36 -10.10
C GLN A 127 32.99 0.86 -10.84
N LEU A 128 32.28 1.99 -10.80
CA LEU A 128 32.75 3.25 -11.40
C LEU A 128 34.04 3.73 -10.77
N THR A 129 34.16 3.61 -9.44
CA THR A 129 35.37 4.00 -8.72
C THR A 129 36.56 3.14 -9.12
N LEU A 130 36.38 1.82 -9.21
CA LEU A 130 37.41 0.89 -9.69
C LEU A 130 37.80 1.17 -11.15
N LEU A 131 36.84 1.44 -12.02
CA LEU A 131 37.10 1.79 -13.42
C LEU A 131 37.92 3.09 -13.52
N LYS A 132 37.51 4.15 -12.81
CA LYS A 132 38.23 5.42 -12.75
C LYS A 132 39.66 5.25 -12.23
N TYR A 133 39.84 4.44 -11.20
CA TYR A 133 41.15 4.14 -10.65
C TYR A 133 42.05 3.44 -11.67
N ASN A 134 41.52 2.42 -12.36
CA ASN A 134 42.27 1.69 -13.40
C ASN A 134 42.63 2.58 -14.59
N LEU A 135 41.71 3.43 -15.07
CA LEU A 135 41.98 4.42 -16.11
C LEU A 135 43.10 5.38 -15.71
N LYS A 136 43.04 5.95 -14.50
CA LYS A 136 44.07 6.84 -13.96
C LYS A 136 45.43 6.14 -13.86
N LYS A 137 45.44 4.86 -13.47
CA LYS A 137 46.65 4.03 -13.41
C LYS A 137 47.25 3.78 -14.81
N MET A 138 46.42 3.47 -15.81
CA MET A 138 46.86 3.29 -17.20
C MET A 138 47.42 4.60 -17.78
N MET A 139 46.73 5.73 -17.59
CA MET A 139 47.18 7.02 -18.08
C MET A 139 48.52 7.46 -17.43
N LYS A 140 48.70 7.21 -16.13
CA LYS A 140 50.01 7.40 -15.46
C LYS A 140 51.11 6.52 -16.07
N ARG A 141 50.82 5.25 -16.38
CA ARG A 141 51.78 4.34 -17.03
C ARG A 141 52.14 4.82 -18.44
N LEU A 142 51.15 5.27 -19.20
CA LEU A 142 51.37 5.82 -20.53
C LEU A 142 52.26 7.06 -20.46
N ASN A 143 51.95 8.02 -19.57
CA ASN A 143 52.77 9.21 -19.37
C ASN A 143 54.20 8.86 -18.95
N ARG A 144 54.40 7.86 -18.05
CA ARG A 144 55.73 7.44 -17.64
C ARG A 144 56.55 6.82 -18.80
N LYS A 145 55.91 6.21 -19.79
CA LYS A 145 56.58 5.67 -20.99
C LYS A 145 56.83 6.74 -22.06
N VAL A 146 55.91 7.68 -22.23
CA VAL A 146 55.97 8.69 -23.29
C VAL A 146 56.80 9.92 -22.87
N LEU A 147 56.75 10.33 -21.61
CA LEU A 147 57.47 11.51 -21.10
C LEU A 147 59.00 11.42 -21.22
N PRO A 148 59.65 10.25 -21.06
CA PRO A 148 61.09 10.09 -21.34
C PRO A 148 61.44 10.12 -22.84
N LEU A 149 60.48 9.90 -23.74
CA LEU A 149 60.69 9.93 -25.19
C LEU A 149 60.61 11.35 -25.77
N LEU A 150 59.95 12.29 -25.08
CA LEU A 150 59.87 13.71 -25.45
C LEU A 150 61.25 14.37 -25.62
N PRO A 151 62.22 14.23 -24.70
CA PRO A 151 63.56 14.78 -24.91
C PRO A 151 64.32 14.12 -26.07
N VAL A 152 64.06 12.84 -26.39
CA VAL A 152 64.70 12.13 -27.52
C VAL A 152 64.17 12.65 -28.86
N LEU A 153 62.86 12.88 -28.96
CA LEU A 153 62.24 13.52 -30.12
C LEU A 153 62.71 14.96 -30.29
N ASN A 154 62.82 15.73 -29.19
CA ASN A 154 63.28 17.11 -29.24
C ASN A 154 64.78 17.23 -29.59
N LYS A 155 65.62 16.25 -29.17
CA LYS A 155 67.03 16.15 -29.59
C LYS A 155 67.18 15.86 -31.08
N HIS A 156 66.33 14.97 -31.63
CA HIS A 156 66.31 14.69 -33.06
C HIS A 156 65.82 15.91 -33.87
N PHE A 157 64.78 16.60 -33.40
CA PHE A 157 64.29 17.83 -34.04
C PHE A 157 65.33 18.95 -34.00
N LEU A 158 66.02 19.17 -32.86
CA LEU A 158 67.14 20.12 -32.79
C LEU A 158 68.32 19.72 -33.66
N ALA A 159 68.63 18.41 -33.79
CA ALA A 159 69.70 17.94 -34.66
C ALA A 159 69.40 18.19 -36.16
N VAL A 160 68.13 18.04 -36.56
CA VAL A 160 67.65 18.35 -37.92
C VAL A 160 67.64 19.86 -38.18
N MET A 161 67.28 20.67 -37.18
CA MET A 161 67.33 22.13 -37.28
C MET A 161 68.77 22.68 -37.29
N CYS A 162 69.70 22.11 -36.51
CA CYS A 162 71.12 22.49 -36.53
C CYS A 162 71.82 22.11 -37.83
N SER A 163 71.40 21.02 -38.49
CA SER A 163 71.96 20.64 -39.80
C SER A 163 71.45 21.53 -40.95
N CYS A 164 70.34 22.26 -40.77
CA CYS A 164 69.90 23.29 -41.72
C CYS A 164 70.65 24.63 -41.58
N VAL A 165 71.05 25.03 -40.36
CA VAL A 165 71.77 26.32 -40.15
C VAL A 165 73.22 26.28 -40.69
N SER A 166 73.81 25.10 -40.80
CA SER A 166 75.14 24.91 -41.40
C SER A 166 75.15 24.98 -42.94
N CYS A 167 74.00 25.11 -43.59
CA CYS A 167 73.87 25.13 -45.06
C CYS A 167 73.65 26.53 -45.66
N SER A 168 73.63 27.58 -44.84
CA SER A 168 73.65 28.98 -45.33
C SER A 168 75.08 29.53 -45.35
N ARG A 169 75.95 28.95 -46.19
CA ARG A 169 77.11 29.69 -46.72
C ARG A 169 76.61 30.50 -47.93
N PRO A 170 76.78 31.83 -47.96
CA PRO A 170 76.60 32.57 -49.20
C PRO A 170 77.70 32.10 -50.18
N PHE A 171 77.27 31.53 -51.29
CA PHE A 171 78.09 31.41 -52.48
C PHE A 171 77.97 32.75 -53.20
N VAL A 172 79.13 33.41 -53.34
CA VAL A 172 79.38 34.70 -54.03
C VAL A 172 79.06 35.96 -53.22
#